data_AF-A0A2H6AW36-F1
#
_entry.id   AF-A0A2H6AW36-F1
#
_cell.length_a   1.000
_cell.length_b   1.000
_cell.length_c   1.000
_cell.angle_alpha   90.00
_cell.angle_beta   90.00
_cell.angle_gamma   90.00
#
_symmetry.space_group_name_H-M   'P 1'
#
loop_
_entity.id
_entity.type
_entity.pdbx_description
1 polymer ?
#
loop_
_entity_poly.entity_id
_entity_poly.type
_entity_poly.pdbx_seq_one_letter_code
_entity_poly.pdbx_strand_id
1 'polypeptide(L)'
;MDLPIIKFSVDWWNTLHQPSSIIRLDGPTIDSSMLWPLLVMVLAFELLFVTLWLLGIDARLAERRTHALWLRRGASEPAPAAQAQSAVARG
;
A
#
# COMPACT_ATOMS: atom_id res chain seq x y z
N MET A 1 12.30 -42.25 -11.49
CA MET A 1 11.73 -42.78 -12.75
C MET A 1 10.76 -41.77 -13.37
N ASP A 2 10.94 -40.48 -13.07
CA ASP A 2 9.91 -39.45 -13.29
C ASP A 2 10.42 -38.29 -14.17
N LEU A 3 11.70 -38.37 -14.57
CA LEU A 3 12.38 -37.40 -15.41
C LEU A 3 11.65 -37.12 -16.74
N PRO A 4 11.05 -38.11 -17.44
CA PRO A 4 10.27 -37.85 -18.64
C PRO A 4 9.00 -37.03 -18.36
N ILE A 5 8.27 -37.36 -17.30
CA ILE A 5 7.01 -36.69 -16.92
C ILE A 5 7.30 -35.24 -16.51
N ILE A 6 8.37 -35.00 -15.76
CA ILE A 6 8.81 -33.65 -15.38
C ILE A 6 9.18 -32.83 -16.63
N LYS A 7 9.93 -33.40 -17.57
CA LYS A 7 10.31 -32.71 -18.82
C LYS A 7 9.09 -32.34 -19.67
N PHE A 8 8.17 -33.26 -19.89
CA PHE A 8 6.95 -32.98 -20.68
C PHE A 8 5.98 -32.04 -19.97
N SER A 9 5.89 -32.09 -18.63
CA SER A 9 5.10 -31.14 -17.85
C SER A 9 5.65 -29.72 -17.96
N VAL A 10 6.98 -29.56 -17.87
CA VAL A 10 7.65 -28.28 -18.05
C VAL A 10 7.52 -27.79 -19.48
N ASP A 11 7.74 -28.64 -20.48
CA ASP A 11 7.60 -28.25 -21.89
C ASP A 11 6.16 -27.85 -22.22
N TRP A 12 5.18 -28.60 -21.72
CA TRP A 12 3.75 -28.29 -21.89
C TRP A 12 3.37 -26.95 -21.26
N TRP A 13 3.80 -26.69 -20.02
CA TRP A 13 3.56 -25.41 -19.35
C TRP A 13 4.13 -24.22 -20.14
N ASN A 14 5.34 -24.38 -20.69
CA ASN A 14 5.95 -23.36 -21.55
C ASN A 14 5.18 -23.14 -22.86
N THR A 15 4.51 -24.16 -23.41
CA THR A 15 3.67 -24.01 -24.61
C THR A 15 2.27 -23.43 -24.34
N LEU A 16 1.73 -23.58 -23.12
CA LEU A 16 0.43 -23.01 -22.73
C LEU A 16 0.50 -21.52 -22.42
N HIS A 17 1.67 -21.01 -22.07
CA HIS A 17 1.85 -19.58 -21.84
C HIS A 17 1.70 -18.83 -23.16
N GLN A 18 0.52 -18.27 -23.36
CA GLN A 18 0.21 -17.43 -24.50
C GLN A 18 1.14 -16.19 -24.44
N PRO A 19 1.94 -15.91 -25.49
CA PRO A 19 2.81 -14.74 -25.51
C PRO A 19 1.97 -13.46 -25.36
N SER A 20 2.55 -12.43 -24.72
CA SER A 20 1.82 -11.24 -24.25
C SER A 20 0.89 -10.63 -25.31
N SER A 21 -0.42 -10.78 -25.12
CA SER A 21 -1.45 -10.27 -26.06
C SER A 21 -1.79 -8.79 -25.90
N ILE A 22 -1.40 -8.18 -24.79
CA ILE A 22 -1.94 -6.88 -24.36
C ILE A 22 -1.17 -5.70 -24.98
N ILE A 23 0.15 -5.79 -25.10
CA ILE A 23 0.99 -4.71 -25.61
C ILE A 23 1.89 -5.26 -26.72
N ARG A 24 1.45 -5.07 -27.96
CA ARG A 24 2.24 -5.29 -29.17
C ARG A 24 2.30 -4.00 -29.98
N LEU A 25 3.38 -3.81 -30.73
CA LEU A 25 3.57 -2.65 -31.64
C LEU A 25 2.45 -2.55 -32.69
N ASP A 26 1.83 -3.67 -33.04
CA ASP A 26 0.76 -3.75 -34.06
C ASP A 26 -0.66 -3.66 -33.46
N GLY A 27 -0.80 -3.45 -32.15
CA GLY A 27 -2.10 -3.36 -31.44
C GLY A 27 -2.50 -4.61 -30.65
N PRO A 28 -3.57 -4.53 -29.83
CA PRO A 28 -4.01 -5.64 -28.97
C PRO A 28 -4.51 -6.82 -29.81
N THR A 29 -4.07 -8.04 -29.50
CA THR A 29 -4.57 -9.27 -30.15
C THR A 29 -5.80 -9.85 -29.42
N ILE A 30 -6.27 -9.17 -28.38
CA ILE A 30 -7.43 -9.54 -27.56
C ILE A 30 -8.72 -9.08 -28.25
N ASP A 31 -9.75 -9.94 -28.24
CA ASP A 31 -11.08 -9.58 -28.74
C ASP A 31 -11.67 -8.37 -27.98
N SER A 32 -12.36 -7.49 -28.70
CA SER A 32 -12.92 -6.25 -28.13
C SER A 32 -13.90 -6.51 -26.97
N SER A 33 -14.60 -7.64 -26.98
CA SER A 33 -15.52 -8.05 -25.89
C SER A 33 -14.79 -8.33 -24.57
N MET A 34 -13.50 -8.69 -24.62
CA MET A 34 -12.65 -8.93 -23.46
C MET A 34 -11.76 -7.73 -23.12
N LEU A 35 -11.39 -6.93 -24.13
CA LEU A 35 -10.52 -5.77 -23.97
C LEU A 35 -11.16 -4.69 -23.08
N TRP A 36 -12.44 -4.37 -23.29
CA TRP A 36 -13.11 -3.33 -22.52
C TRP A 36 -13.22 -3.67 -21.02
N PRO A 37 -13.72 -4.85 -20.62
CA PRO A 37 -13.69 -5.27 -19.22
C PRO A 37 -12.30 -5.20 -18.60
N LEU A 38 -11.26 -5.62 -19.35
CA LEU A 38 -9.88 -5.59 -18.90
C LEU A 38 -9.41 -4.15 -18.60
N LEU A 39 -9.63 -3.22 -19.53
CA LEU A 39 -9.25 -1.82 -19.36
C LEU A 39 -10.00 -1.15 -18.21
N VAL A 40 -11.30 -1.46 -18.04
CA VAL A 40 -12.11 -0.97 -16.91
C VAL A 40 -11.55 -1.47 -15.59
N MET A 41 -11.18 -2.75 -15.50
CA MET A 41 -10.58 -3.31 -14.28
C MET A 41 -9.20 -2.70 -14.00
N VAL A 42 -8.34 -2.55 -15.01
CA VAL A 42 -7.05 -1.87 -14.86
C VAL A 42 -7.25 -0.48 -14.26
N LEU A 43 -8.14 0.33 -14.85
CA LEU A 43 -8.43 1.67 -14.35
C LEU A 43 -8.99 1.65 -12.91
N ALA A 44 -9.91 0.73 -12.62
CA ALA A 44 -10.50 0.61 -11.28
C ALA A 44 -9.45 0.26 -10.21
N PHE A 45 -8.53 -0.66 -10.52
CA PHE A 45 -7.45 -1.03 -9.60
C PHE A 45 -6.42 0.09 -9.41
N GLU A 46 -6.08 0.83 -10.47
CA GLU A 46 -5.21 2.01 -10.37
C GLU A 46 -5.83 3.10 -9.48
N LEU A 47 -7.11 3.40 -9.69
CA LEU A 47 -7.84 4.38 -8.85
C LEU A 47 -7.94 3.93 -7.40
N LEU A 48 -8.22 2.64 -7.17
CA LEU A 48 -8.24 2.05 -5.84
C LEU A 48 -6.87 2.17 -5.17
N PHE A 49 -5.79 1.81 -5.88
CA PHE A 49 -4.42 1.92 -5.39
C PHE A 49 -4.08 3.35 -4.98
N VAL A 50 -4.33 4.34 -5.86
CA VAL A 50 -4.07 5.75 -5.56
C VAL A 50 -4.88 6.22 -4.35
N THR A 51 -6.15 5.83 -4.26
CA THR A 51 -7.02 6.18 -3.12
C THR A 51 -6.47 5.63 -1.80
N LEU A 52 -6.13 4.34 -1.76
CA LEU A 52 -5.56 3.71 -0.57
C LEU A 52 -4.18 4.27 -0.22
N TRP A 53 -3.39 4.61 -1.23
CA TRP A 53 -2.06 5.19 -1.03
C TRP A 53 -2.15 6.57 -0.36
N LEU A 54 -3.03 7.45 -0.86
CA LEU A 54 -3.29 8.76 -0.27
C LEU A 54 -3.84 8.65 1.15
N LEU A 55 -4.82 7.77 1.37
CA LEU A 55 -5.36 7.51 2.71
C LEU A 55 -4.28 7.02 3.68
N GLY A 56 -3.35 6.18 3.19
CA GLY A 56 -2.20 5.74 3.97
C GLY A 56 -1.23 6.87 4.31
N ILE A 57 -1.04 7.84 3.42
CA ILE A 57 -0.24 9.05 3.69
C ILE A 57 -0.92 9.89 4.77
N ASP A 58 -2.23 10.12 4.65
CA ASP A 58 -3.00 10.91 5.60
C ASP A 58 -3.01 10.30 6.99
N ALA A 59 -3.16 8.97 7.09
CA ALA A 59 -3.08 8.24 8.35
C ALA A 59 -1.71 8.43 9.03
N ARG A 60 -0.62 8.31 8.28
CA ARG A 60 0.74 8.55 8.80
C ARG A 60 0.95 10.00 9.23
N LEU A 61 0.35 10.96 8.53
CA LEU A 61 0.43 12.37 8.90
C LEU A 61 -0.36 12.65 10.19
N ALA A 62 -1.55 12.07 10.33
CA ALA A 62 -2.36 12.18 11.53
C ALA A 62 -1.63 11.61 12.75
N GLU A 63 -0.99 10.46 12.62
CA GLU A 63 -0.17 9.85 13.67
C GLU A 63 1.01 10.74 14.09
N ARG A 64 1.71 11.36 13.14
CA ARG A 64 2.78 12.32 13.44
C ARG A 64 2.26 13.54 14.20
N ARG A 65 1.09 14.05 13.81
CA ARG A 65 0.45 15.20 14.47
C ARG A 65 0.05 14.87 15.90
N THR A 66 -0.58 13.70 16.12
CA THR A 66 -0.96 13.28 17.48
C THR A 66 0.29 13.07 18.34
N HIS A 67 1.31 12.37 17.84
CA HIS A 67 2.57 12.17 18.57
C HIS A 67 3.25 13.49 18.95
N ALA A 68 3.29 14.47 18.03
CA ALA A 68 3.82 15.80 18.33
C ALA A 68 3.01 16.55 19.41
N LEU A 69 1.68 16.40 19.42
CA LEU A 69 0.81 16.97 20.46
C LEU A 69 1.06 16.30 21.83
N TRP A 70 1.22 14.98 21.87
CA TRP A 70 1.55 14.25 23.10
C TRP A 70 2.87 14.72 23.72
N LEU A 71 3.92 14.85 22.90
CA LEU A 71 5.22 15.36 23.35
C LEU A 71 5.11 16.80 23.88
N ARG A 72 4.39 17.68 23.17
CA ARG A 72 4.16 19.07 23.62
C ARG A 72 3.39 19.13 24.94
N ARG A 73 2.36 18.30 25.10
CA ARG A 73 1.57 18.23 26.34
C ARG A 73 2.41 17.77 27.52
N GLY A 74 3.20 16.71 27.35
CA GLY A 74 4.10 16.22 28.40
C GLY A 74 5.19 17.23 28.76
N ALA A 75 5.68 18.01 27.79
CA ALA A 75 6.62 19.11 28.06
C ALA A 75 5.96 20.33 28.77
N SER A 76 4.63 20.43 28.72
CA SER A 76 3.85 21.51 29.33
C SER A 76 3.36 21.17 30.74
N GLU A 77 3.46 19.91 31.18
CA GLU A 77 3.18 19.55 32.57
C GLU A 77 4.30 20.12 33.47
N PRO A 78 3.98 21.06 34.38
CA PRO A 78 4.99 21.56 35.30
C PRO A 78 5.42 20.39 36.19
N ALA A 79 6.72 20.07 36.19
CA ALA A 79 7.30 19.03 37.02
C ALA A 79 6.74 19.11 38.46
N PRO A 80 6.28 18.00 39.06
CA PRO A 80 5.61 18.00 40.37
C PRO A 80 6.46 18.66 41.48
N ALA A 81 7.78 18.72 41.31
CA ALA A 81 8.71 19.41 42.20
C ALA A 81 8.55 20.95 42.23
N ALA A 82 8.13 21.60 41.13
CA ALA A 82 7.95 23.05 41.08
C ALA A 82 6.66 23.51 41.77
N GLN A 83 5.61 22.68 41.72
CA GLN A 83 4.34 22.94 42.40
C GLN A 83 4.46 22.74 43.92
N ALA A 84 5.18 21.71 44.37
CA ALA A 84 5.44 21.46 45.79
C ALA A 84 6.24 22.58 46.48
N GLN A 85 7.23 23.18 45.80
CA GLN A 85 8.03 24.28 46.35
C GLN A 85 7.23 25.59 46.51
N SER A 86 6.25 25.84 45.63
CA SER A 86 5.40 27.04 45.69
C SER A 86 4.30 26.99 46.78
N ALA A 87 4.03 25.79 47.32
CA ALA A 87 3.09 25.56 48.41
C ALA A 87 3.77 25.68 49.80
N VAL A 88 5.03 25.24 49.91
CA VAL A 88 5.82 25.36 51.16
C VAL A 88 6.26 26.80 51.43
N ALA A 89 6.54 27.60 50.39
CA ALA A 89 6.94 29.01 50.55
C ALA A 89 5.79 29.97 50.94
N ARG A 90 4.55 29.47 51.04
CA ARG A 90 3.34 30.24 51.39
C ARG A 90 2.76 29.90 52.78
N GLY A 91 3.44 29.05 53.56
CA GLY A 91 3.13 28.77 54.97
C GLY A 91 4.22 29.28 55.88
#